data_AF-A0A261QNK1-F1
#
_entry.id   AF-A0A261QNK1-F1
#
_cell.length_a   1.000
_cell.length_b   1.000
_cell.length_c   1.000
_cell.angle_alpha   90.00
_cell.angle_beta   90.00
_cell.angle_gamma   90.00
#
_symmetry.space_group_name_H-M   'P 1'
#
loop_
_entity.id
_entity.type
_entity.pdbx_description
1 polymer ?
#
loop_
_entity_poly.entity_id
_entity_poly.type
_entity_poly.pdbx_seq_one_letter_code
_entity_poly.pdbx_strand_id
1 'polypeptide(L)' 'IFTQRIERNNLTLRTRIKRLARKTIYFSRSVEIHEKVIRAFIEKHIFY' A
#
# COMPACT_ATOMS: atom_id res chain seq x y z
N ILE A 1 -18.30 17.77 1.74
CA ILE A 1 -16.94 18.10 2.24
C ILE A 1 -16.30 16.90 2.94
N PHE A 2 -16.98 16.25 3.88
CA PHE A 2 -16.47 15.05 4.59
C PHE A 2 -16.25 13.84 3.65
N THR A 3 -17.24 13.54 2.80
CA THR A 3 -17.19 12.46 1.81
C THR A 3 -16.07 12.62 0.79
N GLN A 4 -15.90 13.81 0.23
CA GLN A 4 -14.81 14.11 -0.71
C GLN A 4 -13.42 13.92 -0.09
N ARG A 5 -13.26 14.20 1.21
CA ARG A 5 -11.99 14.00 1.92
C ARG A 5 -11.69 12.52 2.10
N ILE A 6 -12.70 11.71 2.41
CA ILE A 6 -12.58 10.24 2.49
C ILE A 6 -12.26 9.65 1.12
N GLU A 7 -12.95 10.08 0.06
CA GLU A 7 -12.69 9.62 -1.31
C GLU A 7 -11.26 9.95 -1.78
N ARG A 8 -10.76 11.15 -1.50
CA ARG A 8 -9.37 11.52 -1.82
C ARG A 8 -8.34 10.71 -1.03
N ASN A 9 -8.61 10.43 0.24
CA ASN A 9 -7.75 9.56 1.05
C ASN A 9 -7.72 8.14 0.48
N ASN A 10 -8.86 7.59 0.11
CA ASN A 10 -8.97 6.25 -0.50
C ASN A 10 -8.27 6.17 -1.86
N LEU A 11 -8.40 7.21 -2.70
CA LEU A 11 -7.69 7.31 -3.97
C LEU A 11 -6.16 7.34 -3.78
N THR A 12 -5.70 8.07 -2.76
CA THR A 12 -4.27 8.16 -2.39
C THR A 12 -3.74 6.80 -1.91
N LEU A 13 -4.48 6.11 -1.04
CA LEU A 13 -4.14 4.77 -0.56
C LEU A 13 -4.05 3.76 -1.71
N ARG A 14 -5.05 3.73 -2.60
CA ARG A 14 -5.07 2.85 -3.78
C ARG A 14 -3.86 3.07 -4.68
N THR A 15 -3.47 4.33 -4.88
CA THR A 15 -2.31 4.69 -5.72
C THR A 15 -1.00 4.24 -5.09
N ARG A 16 -0.86 4.40 -3.76
CA ARG A 16 0.31 3.93 -3.02
C ARG A 16 0.44 2.41 -3.04
N ILE A 17 -0.66 1.67 -2.84
CA ILE A 17 -0.68 0.19 -2.94
C ILE A 17 -0.28 -0.27 -4.33
N LYS A 18 -0.84 0.32 -5.41
CA LYS A 18 -0.43 -0.01 -6.79
C LYS A 18 1.05 0.27 -7.04
N ARG A 19 1.61 1.36 -6.49
CA ARG A 19 3.04 1.66 -6.60
C ARG A 19 3.89 0.66 -5.83
N LEU A 20 3.45 0.26 -4.64
CA LEU A 20 4.11 -0.78 -3.85
C LEU A 20 4.13 -2.10 -4.62
N ALA A 21 2.97 -2.56 -5.11
CA ALA A 21 2.85 -3.76 -5.90
C ALA A 21 3.83 -3.76 -7.09
N ARG A 22 3.91 -2.66 -7.86
CA ARG A 22 4.88 -2.53 -8.96
C ARG A 22 6.35 -2.59 -8.50
N LYS A 23 6.69 -1.99 -7.35
CA LYS A 23 8.04 -2.09 -6.77
C LYS A 23 8.35 -3.49 -6.26
N THR A 24 7.36 -4.21 -5.75
CA THR A 24 7.52 -5.55 -5.17
C THR A 24 7.40 -6.67 -6.20
N ILE A 25 6.70 -6.47 -7.33
CA ILE A 25 6.54 -7.48 -8.41
C ILE A 25 7.91 -7.91 -8.98
N TYR A 26 8.94 -7.07 -8.92
CA TYR A 26 10.30 -7.46 -9.31
C TYR A 26 10.96 -8.45 -8.33
N PHE A 27 10.48 -8.56 -7.09
CA PHE A 27 10.98 -9.50 -6.07
C PHE A 27 10.20 -10.84 -6.03
N SER A 28 9.28 -11.08 -6.98
CA SER A 28 8.06 -11.88 -6.75
C SER A 28 8.08 -13.39 -6.93
N ARG A 29 9.23 -14.08 -6.81
CA ARG A 29 9.13 -15.56 -6.74
C ARG A 29 8.65 -16.08 -5.38
N SER A 30 8.66 -15.23 -4.34
CA SER A 30 8.33 -15.66 -2.96
C SER A 30 7.21 -14.83 -2.35
N VAL A 31 6.05 -15.47 -2.14
CA VAL A 31 4.87 -14.91 -1.46
C VAL A 31 5.20 -14.37 -0.07
N GLU A 32 6.12 -15.02 0.64
CA GLU A 32 6.54 -14.64 1.99
C GLU A 32 7.20 -13.25 2.04
N ILE A 33 7.96 -12.88 1.00
CA ILE A 33 8.60 -11.56 0.90
C ILE A 33 7.53 -10.48 0.66
N HIS A 34 6.53 -10.78 -0.17
CA HIS A 34 5.41 -9.87 -0.39
C HIS A 34 4.63 -9.61 0.89
N GLU A 35 4.34 -10.65 1.66
CA GLU A 35 3.59 -10.51 2.91
C GLU A 35 4.32 -9.65 3.94
N LYS A 36 5.65 -9.85 4.11
CA LYS A 36 6.51 -9.03 4.96
C LYS A 36 6.55 -7.57 4.52
N VAL A 37 6.69 -7.31 3.21
CA VAL A 37 6.72 -5.93 2.68
C VAL A 37 5.37 -5.23 2.81
N ILE A 38 4.26 -5.95 2.62
CA ILE A 38 2.91 -5.40 2.83
C ILE A 38 2.70 -5.04 4.31
N ARG A 39 3.10 -5.92 5.24
CA ARG A 39 3.02 -5.67 6.69
C ARG A 39 3.83 -4.43 7.09
N ALA A 40 5.10 -4.34 6.66
CA ALA A 40 5.95 -3.19 6.93
C ALA A 40 5.41 -1.89 6.32
N PHE A 41 4.78 -1.97 5.14
CA PHE A 41 4.14 -0.82 4.50
C PHE A 41 2.93 -0.32 5.28
N ILE A 42 2.08 -1.23 5.77
CA ILE A 42 0.90 -0.90 6.59
C ILE A 42 1.34 -0.26 7.92
N GLU A 43 2.31 -0.85 8.63
CA GLU A 43 2.87 -0.29 9.87
C GLU A 43 3.36 1.15 9.67
N LYS A 44 4.09 1.41 8.58
CA LYS A 44 4.71 2.71 8.32
C LYS A 44 3.74 3.81 7.87
N HIS A 45 2.61 3.46 7.26
CA HIS A 45 1.72 4.43 6.60
C HIS A 45 0.32 4.54 7.19
N ILE A 46 -0.09 3.58 8.02
CA ILE A 46 -1.42 3.57 8.65
C ILE A 46 -1.33 3.80 10.17
N PHE A 47 -0.28 3.30 10.83
CA PHE A 47 -0.12 3.40 12.29
C PHE A 47 0.81 4.54 12.75
N TYR A 48 1.48 5.21 11.81
CA TYR A 48 2.32 6.40 12.02
C TYR A 48 1.90 7.49 11.03
#